data_AF-A0A0F9AKB2-F1
#
_entry.id   AF-A0A0F9AKB2-F1
#
_cell.length_a   1.000
_cell.length_b   1.000
_cell.length_c   1.000
_cell.angle_alpha   90.00
_cell.angle_beta   90.00
_cell.angle_gamma   90.00
#
_symmetry.space_group_name_H-M   'P 1'
#
loop_
_entity.id
_entity.type
_entity.pdbx_description
1 polymer ?
#
loop_
_entity_poly.entity_id
_entity_poly.type
_entity_poly.pdbx_seq_one_letter_code
_entity_poly.pdbx_strand_id
1 'polypeptide(L)'
;MKFRTGFVSNSSNTSFCIYGHCFGDDDTTVEKMLIEKGFIDNNENRYCYDMLEDNEAFKAAKLSFQPSPYGDYVGRSWDSIGDDETGREFKESTKKAMEEFFGEGIELDYCEESFNDNY
;
A
#
# COMPACT_ATOMS: atom_id res chain seq x y z
N MET A 1 36.87 -4.83 9.32
CA MET A 1 35.48 -4.38 9.55
C MET A 1 35.33 -3.02 8.89
N LYS A 2 34.54 -2.89 7.82
CA LYS A 2 34.36 -1.61 7.11
C LYS A 2 33.14 -0.91 7.72
N PHE A 3 33.37 0.19 8.43
CA PHE A 3 32.30 1.05 8.95
C PHE A 3 31.69 1.86 7.80
N ARG A 4 30.37 1.77 7.61
CA ARG A 4 29.63 2.60 6.65
C ARG A 4 29.12 3.85 7.40
N THR A 5 29.74 4.99 7.15
CA THR A 5 29.33 6.31 7.68
C THR A 5 28.30 6.95 6.75
N GLY A 6 27.12 6.34 6.67
CA GLY A 6 25.98 6.87 5.95
C GLY A 6 24.80 7.03 6.89
N PHE A 7 24.89 7.94 7.85
CA PHE A 7 23.70 8.39 8.57
C PHE A 7 22.87 9.21 7.59
N VAL A 8 21.81 8.62 7.05
CA VAL A 8 20.77 9.35 6.35
C VAL A 8 19.88 9.94 7.43
N SER A 9 20.04 11.24 7.67
CA SER A 9 19.06 12.02 8.42
C SER A 9 17.76 11.98 7.62
N ASN A 10 16.68 11.48 8.22
CA ASN A 10 15.35 11.84 7.77
C ASN A 10 14.61 12.44 8.96
N SER A 11 14.64 13.77 9.07
CA SER A 11 13.64 14.50 9.84
C SER A 11 12.39 14.64 8.97
N SER A 12 11.50 13.67 9.08
CA SER A 12 10.06 13.88 8.90
C SER A 12 9.37 12.86 9.79
N ASN A 13 8.58 13.35 10.73
CA ASN A 13 7.79 12.56 11.70
C ASN A 13 6.63 11.77 11.05
N THR A 14 6.69 11.49 9.75
CA THR A 14 5.69 10.69 9.05
C THR A 14 6.12 9.23 9.10
N SER A 15 5.48 8.47 10.00
CA SER A 15 5.46 7.01 9.92
C SER A 15 4.76 6.65 8.61
N PHE A 16 5.52 6.22 7.60
CA PHE A 16 4.92 5.77 6.36
C PHE A 16 4.39 4.35 6.58
N CYS A 17 3.09 4.15 6.45
CA CYS A 17 2.48 2.84 6.71
C CYS A 17 2.48 1.95 5.47
N ILE A 18 2.20 2.51 4.30
CA ILE A 18 2.15 1.79 3.03
C ILE A 18 2.74 2.65 1.91
N TYR A 19 3.48 2.02 1.00
CA TYR A 19 3.71 2.56 -0.35
C TYR A 19 2.76 1.86 -1.31
N GLY A 20 1.87 2.61 -1.96
CA GLY A 20 0.73 2.02 -2.64
C GLY A 20 -0.11 3.04 -3.40
N HIS A 21 -1.29 2.61 -3.82
CA HIS A 21 -2.26 3.46 -4.48
C HIS A 21 -3.40 3.78 -3.52
N CYS A 22 -3.71 5.06 -3.38
CA CYS A 22 -4.89 5.53 -2.67
C CYS A 22 -6.10 5.43 -3.60
N PHE A 23 -7.17 4.79 -3.15
CA PHE A 23 -8.46 4.83 -3.80
C PHE A 23 -9.54 5.19 -2.79
N GLY A 24 -10.56 5.88 -3.27
CA GLY A 24 -11.67 6.38 -2.48
C GLY A 24 -12.77 6.85 -3.42
N ASP A 25 -13.70 7.67 -2.93
CA ASP A 25 -14.93 8.05 -3.65
C ASP A 25 -14.75 8.53 -5.11
N ASP A 26 -13.58 9.08 -5.45
CA ASP A 26 -13.27 9.60 -6.79
C ASP A 26 -12.39 8.67 -7.66
N ASP A 27 -11.68 7.67 -7.09
CA ASP A 27 -10.83 6.76 -7.86
C ASP A 27 -11.53 5.44 -8.19
N THR A 28 -12.15 5.44 -9.35
CA THR A 28 -12.91 4.28 -9.81
C THR A 28 -12.07 3.17 -10.44
N THR A 29 -10.75 3.32 -10.63
CA THR A 29 -9.98 2.37 -11.44
C THR A 29 -9.65 1.12 -10.63
N VAL A 30 -8.94 1.27 -9.52
CA VAL A 30 -8.59 0.15 -8.63
C VAL A 30 -9.84 -0.40 -7.95
N GLU A 31 -10.78 0.47 -7.56
CA GLU A 31 -12.05 0.07 -6.96
C GLU A 31 -12.86 -0.85 -7.89
N LYS A 32 -13.04 -0.47 -9.18
CA LYS A 32 -13.72 -1.33 -10.16
C LYS A 32 -13.02 -2.67 -10.33
N MET A 33 -11.69 -2.69 -10.35
CA MET A 33 -10.93 -3.94 -10.49
C MET A 33 -11.10 -4.85 -9.26
N LEU A 34 -11.19 -4.26 -8.07
CA LEU A 34 -11.48 -5.01 -6.85
C LEU A 34 -12.89 -5.61 -6.90
N ILE A 35 -13.88 -4.82 -7.33
CA ILE A 35 -15.25 -5.29 -7.55
C ILE A 35 -15.32 -6.41 -8.61
N GLU A 36 -14.67 -6.22 -9.77
CA GLU A 36 -14.66 -7.20 -10.86
C GLU A 36 -14.01 -8.53 -10.45
N LYS A 37 -12.97 -8.47 -9.62
CA LYS A 37 -12.31 -9.65 -9.05
C LYS A 37 -13.08 -10.24 -7.85
N GLY A 38 -14.19 -9.62 -7.43
CA GLY A 38 -15.08 -10.10 -6.38
C GLY A 38 -14.58 -9.83 -4.96
N PHE A 39 -13.72 -8.84 -4.77
CA PHE A 39 -13.16 -8.46 -3.47
C PHE A 39 -14.05 -7.54 -2.66
N ILE A 40 -14.85 -6.72 -3.34
CA ILE A 40 -15.74 -5.73 -2.75
C ILE A 40 -17.12 -5.90 -3.39
N ASP A 41 -18.19 -5.82 -2.60
CA ASP A 41 -19.57 -5.79 -3.10
C ASP A 41 -20.01 -4.33 -3.29
N ASN A 42 -20.56 -4.02 -4.45
CA ASN A 42 -21.13 -2.70 -4.79
C ASN A 42 -22.27 -2.25 -3.86
N ASN A 43 -22.86 -3.17 -3.09
CA ASN A 43 -24.06 -2.90 -2.29
C ASN A 43 -23.79 -2.62 -0.80
N GLU A 44 -22.59 -2.89 -0.29
CA GLU A 44 -22.25 -2.58 1.10
C GLU A 44 -21.12 -1.55 1.12
N ASN A 45 -21.42 -0.36 1.64
CA ASN A 45 -20.51 0.76 1.87
C ASN A 45 -19.42 0.44 2.94
N ARG A 46 -18.93 -0.79 2.96
CA ARG A 46 -17.88 -1.30 3.85
C ARG A 46 -16.99 -2.22 3.03
N TYR A 47 -15.82 -1.69 2.69
CA TYR A 47 -14.66 -2.50 2.33
C TYR A 47 -14.54 -3.65 3.33
N CYS A 48 -14.68 -4.90 2.86
CA CYS A 48 -14.49 -6.06 3.73
C CYS A 48 -12.99 -6.30 3.88
N TYR A 49 -12.35 -5.51 4.75
CA TYR A 49 -10.90 -5.54 5.02
C TYR A 49 -10.40 -6.96 5.28
N ASP A 50 -11.16 -7.71 6.08
CA ASP A 50 -10.85 -9.10 6.43
C ASP A 50 -10.79 -10.02 5.20
N MET A 51 -11.60 -9.77 4.16
CA MET A 51 -11.58 -10.59 2.93
C MET A 51 -10.39 -10.29 2.03
N LEU A 52 -9.91 -9.04 2.03
CA LEU A 52 -8.74 -8.62 1.25
C LEU A 52 -7.44 -9.11 1.90
N GLU A 53 -7.31 -8.93 3.22
CA GLU A 53 -6.16 -9.41 3.97
C GLU A 53 -6.01 -10.92 3.89
N ASP A 54 -7.11 -11.68 3.92
CA ASP A 54 -7.07 -13.13 3.84
C ASP A 54 -6.99 -13.71 2.43
N ASN A 55 -6.98 -12.87 1.40
CA ASN A 55 -6.93 -13.36 0.04
C ASN A 55 -5.55 -13.90 -0.36
N GLU A 56 -5.53 -15.16 -0.81
CA GLU A 56 -4.32 -15.84 -1.29
C GLU A 56 -3.62 -15.10 -2.44
N ALA A 57 -4.36 -14.44 -3.34
CA ALA A 57 -3.76 -13.69 -4.44
C ALA A 57 -3.09 -12.39 -3.96
N PHE A 58 -3.66 -11.70 -2.97
CA PHE A 58 -3.03 -10.56 -2.32
C PHE A 58 -1.76 -10.99 -1.57
N LYS A 59 -1.85 -12.06 -0.77
CA LYS A 59 -0.70 -12.63 -0.06
C LYS A 59 0.40 -13.08 -1.02
N ALA A 60 0.04 -13.72 -2.14
CA ALA A 60 0.99 -14.13 -3.18
C ALA A 60 1.67 -12.94 -3.87
N ALA A 61 0.93 -11.85 -4.11
CA ALA A 61 1.45 -10.60 -4.64
C ALA A 61 2.22 -9.78 -3.58
N LYS A 62 2.22 -10.22 -2.31
CA LYS A 62 2.75 -9.51 -1.15
C LYS A 62 2.12 -8.13 -0.97
N LEU A 63 0.87 -7.97 -1.38
CA LEU A 63 0.13 -6.72 -1.22
C LEU A 63 -0.59 -6.72 0.13
N SER A 64 -0.77 -5.52 0.66
CA SER A 64 -1.43 -5.20 1.91
C SER A 64 -2.44 -4.10 1.66
N PHE A 65 -3.48 -4.12 2.48
CA PHE A 65 -4.52 -3.10 2.48
C PHE A 65 -4.38 -2.27 3.75
N GLN A 66 -4.52 -0.96 3.66
CA GLN A 66 -4.58 -0.07 4.83
C GLN A 66 -5.75 0.89 4.68
N PRO A 67 -6.74 0.82 5.58
CA PRO A 67 -7.77 1.85 5.63
C PRO A 67 -7.20 3.15 6.18
N SER A 68 -7.61 4.27 5.59
CA SER A 68 -7.28 5.60 6.10
C SER A 68 -8.49 6.53 5.99
N PRO A 69 -8.65 7.48 6.94
CA PRO A 69 -9.73 8.46 6.90
C PRO A 69 -9.70 9.37 5.66
N TYR A 70 -8.61 9.38 4.90
CA TYR A 70 -8.43 10.18 3.69
C TYR A 70 -8.50 9.36 2.39
N GLY A 71 -8.79 8.06 2.49
CA GLY A 71 -8.82 7.14 1.37
C GLY A 71 -8.16 5.82 1.74
N ASP A 72 -8.60 4.75 1.11
CA ASP A 72 -8.09 3.41 1.35
C ASP A 72 -6.88 3.14 0.46
N TYR A 73 -5.89 2.45 1.01
CA TYR A 73 -4.63 2.19 0.32
C TYR A 73 -4.44 0.70 0.05
N VAL A 74 -3.98 0.37 -1.15
CA VAL A 74 -3.44 -0.96 -1.47
C VAL A 74 -2.00 -0.81 -1.96
N GLY A 75 -1.09 -1.59 -1.37
CA GLY A 75 0.33 -1.52 -1.71
C GLY A 75 1.15 -2.47 -0.86
N ARG A 76 2.38 -2.09 -0.52
CA ARG A 76 3.20 -2.82 0.45
C ARG A 76 3.40 -2.00 1.71
N SER A 77 3.22 -2.64 2.86
CA SER A 77 3.62 -2.03 4.13
C SER A 77 5.15 -1.93 4.21
N TRP A 78 5.65 -0.82 4.74
CA TRP A 78 7.08 -0.65 5.01
C TRP A 78 7.61 -1.64 6.03
N ASP A 79 6.76 -2.17 6.91
CA ASP A 79 7.13 -3.25 7.85
C ASP A 79 7.43 -4.57 7.13
N SER A 80 7.03 -4.70 5.86
CA SER A 80 7.35 -5.85 5.01
C SER A 80 8.70 -5.74 4.27
N ILE A 81 9.45 -4.65 4.47
CA ILE A 81 10.75 -4.47 3.83
C ILE A 81 11.73 -5.50 4.38
N GLY A 82 12.46 -6.18 3.49
CA GLY A 82 13.52 -7.09 3.91
C GLY A 82 14.71 -6.34 4.52
N ASP A 83 15.42 -6.96 5.47
CA ASP A 83 16.60 -6.37 6.12
C ASP A 83 17.69 -5.90 5.13
N ASP A 84 17.79 -6.58 3.98
CA ASP A 84 18.74 -6.29 2.90
C ASP A 84 18.08 -5.56 1.70
N GLU A 85 16.78 -5.29 1.74
CA GLU A 85 16.03 -4.64 0.66
C GLU A 85 16.21 -3.11 0.77
N THR A 86 16.77 -2.50 -0.27
CA THR A 86 16.87 -1.03 -0.32
C THR A 86 15.50 -0.42 -0.59
N GLY A 87 15.29 0.82 -0.14
CA GLY A 87 14.03 1.53 -0.40
C GLY A 87 13.70 1.68 -1.90
N ARG A 88 14.69 1.66 -2.80
CA ARG A 88 14.44 1.63 -4.25
C ARG A 88 13.92 0.28 -4.70
N GLU A 89 14.55 -0.81 -4.29
CA GLU A 89 14.12 -2.18 -4.61
C GLU A 89 12.72 -2.48 -4.06
N PHE A 90 12.41 -1.96 -2.87
CA PHE A 90 11.08 -1.99 -2.30
C PHE A 90 10.04 -1.30 -3.18
N LYS A 91 10.31 -0.06 -3.63
CA LYS A 91 9.39 0.66 -4.52
C LYS A 91 9.21 -0.04 -5.87
N GLU A 92 10.30 -0.49 -6.48
CA GLU A 92 10.27 -1.15 -7.79
C GLU A 92 9.49 -2.48 -7.72
N SER A 93 9.72 -3.27 -6.66
CA SER A 93 8.99 -4.52 -6.46
C SER A 93 7.52 -4.29 -6.11
N THR A 94 7.19 -3.25 -5.33
CA THR A 94 5.81 -2.86 -5.04
C THR A 94 5.09 -2.43 -6.31
N LYS A 95 5.72 -1.58 -7.12
CA LYS A 95 5.18 -1.16 -8.42
C LYS A 95 4.90 -2.35 -9.32
N LYS A 96 5.86 -3.25 -9.43
CA LYS A 96 5.70 -4.47 -10.22
C LYS A 96 4.54 -5.33 -9.72
N ALA A 97 4.39 -5.52 -8.41
CA ALA A 97 3.28 -6.29 -7.84
C ALA A 97 1.92 -5.63 -8.12
N MET A 98 1.83 -4.31 -8.00
CA MET A 98 0.63 -3.55 -8.34
C MET A 98 0.27 -3.68 -9.82
N GLU A 99 1.26 -3.57 -10.71
CA GLU A 99 1.06 -3.70 -12.15
C GLU A 99 0.68 -5.13 -12.56
N GLU A 100 1.26 -6.15 -11.93
CA GLU A 100 0.89 -7.54 -12.18
C GLU A 100 -0.54 -7.86 -11.71
N PHE A 101 -0.98 -7.24 -10.61
CA PHE A 101 -2.28 -7.53 -10.01
C PHE A 101 -3.44 -6.74 -10.64
N PHE A 102 -3.21 -5.45 -10.87
CA PHE A 102 -4.21 -4.47 -11.30
C PHE A 102 -3.96 -3.94 -12.73
N GLY A 103 -2.77 -4.13 -13.29
CA GLY A 103 -2.41 -3.63 -14.62
C GLY A 103 -1.56 -2.36 -14.61
N GLU A 104 -1.08 -1.98 -15.79
CA GLU A 104 -0.21 -0.81 -15.95
C GLU A 104 -0.95 0.52 -15.75
N GLY A 105 -0.21 1.57 -15.37
CA GLY A 105 -0.72 2.94 -15.29
C GLY A 105 -1.19 3.38 -13.92
N ILE A 106 -0.95 2.57 -12.88
CA ILE A 106 -1.29 2.92 -11.50
C ILE A 106 -0.19 3.79 -10.91
N GLU A 107 -0.57 4.97 -10.45
CA GLU A 107 0.32 5.87 -9.74
C GLU A 107 0.41 5.43 -8.27
N LEU A 108 1.65 5.27 -7.79
CA LEU A 108 1.92 4.87 -6.41
C LEU A 108 2.53 6.03 -5.63
N ASP A 109 1.96 6.27 -4.47
CA ASP A 109 2.41 7.26 -3.51
C ASP A 109 2.48 6.66 -2.09
N TYR A 110 2.89 7.49 -1.15
CA TYR A 110 2.92 7.14 0.25
C TYR A 110 1.58 7.40 0.91
N CYS A 111 1.12 6.44 1.70
CA CYS A 111 0.20 6.75 2.77
C CYS A 111 1.00 7.48 3.86
N GLU A 112 0.90 8.80 3.88
CA GLU A 112 1.38 9.60 5.00
C GLU A 112 0.36 9.47 6.14
N GLU A 113 0.67 8.70 7.19
CA GLU A 113 0.01 8.95 8.46
C GLU A 113 0.46 10.33 8.93
N SER A 114 -0.36 11.35 8.66
CA SER A 114 -0.45 12.43 9.63
C SER A 114 -1.18 11.81 10.81
N PHE A 115 -0.42 11.44 11.85
CA PHE A 115 -0.97 11.12 13.16
C PHE A 115 -2.19 11.99 13.40
N ASN A 116 -3.36 11.38 13.55
CA ASN A 116 -4.45 12.03 14.25
C ASN A 116 -4.05 12.07 15.74
N ASP A 117 -3.01 12.86 16.03
CA ASP A 117 -2.75 13.43 17.34
C ASP A 117 -3.84 14.46 17.59
N ASN A 118 -5.10 14.00 17.75
CA ASN A 118 -6.16 14.83 18.28
C ASN A 118 -7.17 13.99 19.07
N TYR A 119 -6.88 13.92 20.37
CA TYR A 119 -7.79 14.03 21.52
C TYR A 119 -8.99 13.07 21.68
#